data_AF-A0A095AHS3-F1
#
_entry.id   AF-A0A095AHS3-F1
#
_cell.length_a   1.000
_cell.length_b   1.000
_cell.length_c   1.000
_cell.angle_alpha   90.00
_cell.angle_beta   90.00
_cell.angle_gamma   90.00
#
_symmetry.space_group_name_H-M   'P 1'
#
loop_
_entity.id
_entity.type
_entity.pdbx_description
1 polymer ?
#
loop_
_entity_poly.entity_id
_entity_poly.type
_entity_poly.pdbx_seq_one_letter_code
_entity_poly.pdbx_strand_id
1 'polypeptide(L)'
;MTPGSSRDKCYKFLLDGYFVGFIHPMFLDWLLKYANVFVKISHPQHGDHCITVHQAMINVNDRSNAVAEVMQDLRTTSPFKALKGWRNEDYGVYVHNREKVLLKIERSASSLLGITRYGVHVNGFFSNRYNYSRKSDRIAAGGLTYGLDVMECARKECQEEASVPEHMLGKLTLVNQISYIFEDERGVCPQIEYCFDLELPPDFIPVSSDGEVDSFRLASISEVMCICVVLSLKKV
;
A
#
# COMPACT_ATOMS: atom_id res chain seq x y z
N MET A 1 20.00 9.11 8.39
CA MET A 1 19.46 8.73 7.07
C MET A 1 20.24 7.52 6.57
N THR A 2 19.58 6.55 5.95
CA THR A 2 20.30 5.41 5.35
C THR A 2 21.04 5.89 4.10
N PRO A 3 22.34 5.56 3.94
CA PRO A 3 23.08 5.84 2.70
C PRO A 3 22.31 5.29 1.49
N GLY A 4 22.16 6.11 0.43
CA GLY A 4 21.45 5.73 -0.80
C GLY A 4 19.97 6.13 -0.87
N SER A 5 19.38 6.64 0.21
CA SER A 5 17.99 7.15 0.16
C SER A 5 17.87 8.40 -0.72
N SER A 6 16.91 8.43 -1.64
CA SER A 6 16.60 9.61 -2.47
C SER A 6 15.78 10.68 -1.73
N ARG A 7 15.47 10.48 -0.44
CA ARG A 7 14.51 11.31 0.31
C ARG A 7 14.81 12.80 0.24
N ASP A 8 16.07 13.21 0.39
CA ASP A 8 16.46 14.64 0.35
C ASP A 8 16.35 15.26 -1.05
N LYS A 9 16.28 14.42 -2.09
CA LYS A 9 16.10 14.84 -3.47
C LYS A 9 14.62 14.86 -3.86
N CYS A 10 13.79 14.06 -3.18
CA CYS A 10 12.37 13.96 -3.45
C CYS A 10 11.63 15.26 -3.12
N TYR A 11 10.58 15.51 -3.89
CA TYR A 11 9.70 16.66 -3.70
C TYR A 11 8.53 16.23 -2.82
N LYS A 12 8.18 17.05 -1.84
CA LYS A 12 6.99 16.79 -1.03
C LYS A 12 5.75 16.96 -1.89
N PHE A 13 4.84 15.99 -1.88
CA PHE A 13 3.54 16.14 -2.50
C PHE A 13 2.55 16.65 -1.46
N LEU A 14 1.96 17.81 -1.72
CA LEU A 14 1.02 18.49 -0.84
C LEU A 14 -0.37 18.58 -1.48
N LEU A 15 -1.41 18.43 -0.66
CA LEU A 15 -2.80 18.67 -1.05
C LEU A 15 -3.50 19.38 0.09
N ASP A 16 -4.15 20.52 -0.17
CA ASP A 16 -4.79 21.37 0.86
C ASP A 16 -3.88 21.69 2.07
N GLY A 17 -2.58 21.84 1.82
CA GLY A 17 -1.57 22.07 2.88
C GLY A 17 -1.14 20.82 3.66
N TYR A 18 -1.75 19.66 3.41
CA TYR A 18 -1.34 18.40 4.01
C TYR A 18 -0.24 17.73 3.20
N PHE A 19 0.76 17.19 3.89
CA PHE A 19 1.74 16.29 3.31
C PHE A 19 1.11 14.93 3.03
N VAL A 20 1.17 14.48 1.76
CA VAL A 20 0.55 13.22 1.32
C VAL A 20 1.52 12.22 0.70
N GLY A 21 2.75 12.64 0.40
CA GLY A 21 3.72 11.75 -0.25
C GLY A 21 5.03 12.39 -0.69
N PHE A 22 5.89 11.59 -1.31
CA PHE A 22 7.17 12.01 -1.87
C PHE A 22 7.26 11.67 -3.36
N ILE A 23 7.39 12.68 -4.20
CA ILE A 23 7.58 12.48 -5.65
C ILE A 23 9.07 12.43 -5.95
N HIS A 24 9.52 11.32 -6.54
CA HIS A 24 10.91 11.18 -6.98
C HIS A 24 11.23 12.15 -8.15
N PRO A 25 12.41 12.78 -8.19
CA PRO A 25 12.78 13.75 -9.24
C PRO A 25 12.59 13.28 -10.68
N MET A 26 12.74 11.97 -10.92
CA MET A 26 12.60 11.38 -12.26
C MET A 26 11.21 11.62 -12.90
N PHE A 27 10.18 11.90 -12.10
CA PHE A 27 8.82 12.12 -12.58
C PHE A 27 8.48 13.60 -12.79
N LEU A 28 9.29 14.53 -12.27
CA LEU A 28 8.90 15.94 -12.19
C LEU A 28 8.72 16.60 -13.54
N ASP A 29 9.69 16.44 -14.44
CA ASP A 29 9.62 17.05 -15.78
C ASP A 29 8.43 16.54 -16.58
N TRP A 30 7.92 15.34 -16.27
CA TRP A 30 6.73 14.80 -16.88
C TRP A 30 5.46 15.36 -16.27
N LEU A 31 5.36 15.38 -14.93
CA LEU A 31 4.20 15.94 -14.23
C LEU A 31 4.03 17.44 -14.52
N LEU A 32 5.12 18.20 -14.57
CA LEU A 32 5.10 19.65 -14.79
C LEU A 32 4.76 20.05 -16.23
N LYS A 33 4.71 19.12 -17.20
CA LYS A 33 4.12 19.38 -18.52
C LYS A 33 2.62 19.66 -18.43
N TYR A 34 1.95 19.11 -17.42
CA TYR A 34 0.53 19.31 -17.15
C TYR A 34 0.38 20.42 -16.10
N ALA A 35 0.85 21.62 -16.43
CA ALA A 35 0.88 22.77 -15.51
C ALA A 35 -0.52 23.23 -15.03
N ASN A 36 -1.58 22.84 -15.76
CA ASN A 36 -2.98 23.03 -15.36
C ASN A 36 -3.43 22.04 -14.25
N VAL A 37 -2.64 21.01 -13.96
CA VAL A 37 -2.92 19.99 -12.94
C VAL A 37 -1.84 19.97 -11.86
N PHE A 38 -0.55 19.85 -12.21
CA PHE A 38 0.55 19.79 -11.24
C PHE A 38 1.36 21.09 -11.25
N VAL A 39 1.59 21.64 -10.06
CA VAL A 39 2.29 22.92 -9.89
C VAL A 39 3.42 22.76 -8.89
N LYS A 40 4.58 23.33 -9.19
CA LYS A 40 5.69 23.44 -8.24
C LYS A 40 5.47 24.64 -7.33
N ILE A 41 5.58 24.43 -6.03
CA ILE A 41 5.50 25.47 -5.00
C ILE A 41 6.66 25.31 -4.00
N SER A 42 6.93 26.36 -3.24
CA SER A 42 7.79 26.28 -2.06
C SER A 42 6.94 26.07 -0.81
N HIS A 43 7.37 25.21 0.11
CA HIS A 43 6.66 25.01 1.36
C HIS A 43 6.53 26.35 2.12
N PRO A 44 5.33 26.79 2.52
CA PRO A 44 5.13 28.12 3.07
C PRO A 44 5.98 28.42 4.32
N GLN A 45 6.28 27.39 5.11
CA GLN A 45 7.00 27.53 6.38
C GLN A 45 8.48 27.13 6.33
N HIS A 46 8.88 26.33 5.34
CA HIS A 46 10.19 25.66 5.36
C HIS A 46 11.00 25.89 4.08
N GLY A 47 10.41 26.45 3.03
CA GLY A 47 11.08 26.68 1.76
C GLY A 47 11.33 25.41 0.92
N ASP A 48 11.00 24.22 1.44
CA ASP A 48 11.19 22.95 0.74
C ASP A 48 10.50 22.92 -0.62
N HIS A 49 11.11 22.20 -1.58
CA HIS A 49 10.52 21.98 -2.88
C HIS A 49 9.31 21.04 -2.79
N CYS A 50 8.15 21.55 -3.20
CA CYS A 50 6.89 20.82 -3.15
C CYS A 50 6.22 20.79 -4.53
N ILE A 51 5.42 19.77 -4.74
CA ILE A 51 4.44 19.67 -5.82
C ILE A 51 3.05 19.69 -5.17
N THR A 52 2.09 20.33 -5.84
CA THR A 52 0.68 20.32 -5.46
C THR A 52 -0.18 20.11 -6.70
N VAL A 53 -1.46 19.78 -6.50
CA VAL A 53 -2.47 19.92 -7.54
C VAL A 53 -2.92 21.38 -7.64
N HIS A 54 -3.22 21.84 -8.86
CA HIS A 54 -3.60 23.20 -9.18
C HIS A 54 -4.89 23.62 -8.45
N GLN A 55 -4.92 24.86 -7.95
CA GLN A 55 -6.01 25.41 -7.11
C GLN A 55 -7.39 25.45 -7.78
N ALA A 56 -7.45 25.32 -9.11
CA ALA A 56 -8.71 25.20 -9.85
C ALA A 56 -9.45 23.88 -9.57
N MET A 57 -8.75 22.86 -9.05
CA MET A 57 -9.33 21.58 -8.65
C MET A 57 -9.75 21.66 -7.18
N ILE A 58 -10.98 22.16 -6.97
CA ILE A 58 -11.43 22.64 -5.65
C ILE A 58 -11.82 21.46 -4.75
N ASN A 59 -12.43 20.42 -5.33
CA ASN A 59 -12.97 19.30 -4.57
C ASN A 59 -12.26 17.97 -4.90
N VAL A 60 -12.60 16.92 -4.14
CA VAL A 60 -12.03 15.57 -4.27
C VAL A 60 -12.21 15.02 -5.69
N ASN A 61 -13.38 15.21 -6.30
CA ASN A 61 -13.67 14.70 -7.65
C ASN A 61 -12.87 15.45 -8.72
N ASP A 62 -12.82 16.78 -8.66
CA ASP A 62 -12.03 17.58 -9.61
C ASP A 62 -10.56 17.12 -9.61
N ARG A 63 -9.97 16.97 -8.41
CA ARG A 63 -8.59 16.50 -8.26
C ARG A 63 -8.42 15.09 -8.77
N SER A 64 -9.32 14.18 -8.41
CA SER A 64 -9.24 12.78 -8.83
C SER A 64 -9.32 12.66 -10.35
N ASN A 65 -10.27 13.34 -10.98
CA ASN A 65 -10.45 13.30 -12.43
C ASN A 65 -9.25 13.91 -13.16
N ALA A 66 -8.80 15.09 -12.75
CA ALA A 66 -7.65 15.75 -13.37
C ALA A 66 -6.36 14.92 -13.24
N VAL A 67 -6.11 14.33 -12.06
CA VAL A 67 -4.95 13.45 -11.87
C VAL A 67 -5.11 12.16 -12.68
N ALA A 68 -6.30 11.56 -12.72
CA ALA A 68 -6.56 10.35 -13.49
C ALA A 68 -6.33 10.55 -14.99
N GLU A 69 -6.77 11.69 -15.56
CA GLU A 69 -6.50 12.05 -16.96
C GLU A 69 -5.00 12.14 -17.24
N VAL A 70 -4.23 12.79 -16.36
CA VAL A 70 -2.76 12.87 -16.50
C VAL A 70 -2.12 11.49 -16.40
N MET A 71 -2.53 10.66 -15.44
CA MET A 71 -1.99 9.31 -15.29
C MET A 71 -2.32 8.43 -16.50
N GLN A 72 -3.51 8.59 -17.08
CA GLN A 72 -3.93 7.86 -18.28
C GLN A 72 -3.11 8.27 -19.51
N ASP A 73 -2.83 9.56 -19.70
CA ASP A 73 -1.95 10.02 -20.77
C ASP A 73 -0.52 9.50 -20.57
N LEU A 74 0.05 9.72 -19.38
CA LEU A 74 1.40 9.25 -19.03
C LEU A 74 1.56 7.74 -19.17
N ARG A 75 0.52 6.95 -18.88
CA ARG A 75 0.54 5.49 -19.09
C ARG A 75 0.87 5.12 -20.53
N THR A 76 0.46 5.94 -21.49
CA THR A 76 0.65 5.70 -22.93
C THR A 76 1.88 6.43 -23.50
N THR A 77 2.23 7.59 -22.95
CA THR A 77 3.26 8.49 -23.51
C THR A 77 4.61 8.41 -22.81
N SER A 78 4.66 7.88 -21.58
CA SER A 78 5.87 7.82 -20.75
C SER A 78 6.50 6.42 -20.72
N PRO A 79 7.80 6.31 -20.37
CA PRO A 79 8.45 5.02 -20.15
C PRO A 79 8.19 4.42 -18.76
N PHE A 80 7.29 5.01 -17.95
CA PHE A 80 7.18 4.68 -16.53
C PHE A 80 6.65 3.27 -16.29
N LYS A 81 7.43 2.47 -15.56
CA LYS A 81 7.02 1.13 -15.13
C LYS A 81 5.88 1.16 -14.12
N ALA A 82 5.78 2.23 -13.31
CA ALA A 82 4.73 2.41 -12.31
C ALA A 82 3.32 2.21 -12.91
N LEU A 83 3.06 2.82 -14.08
CA LEU A 83 1.72 2.85 -14.69
C LEU A 83 1.39 1.60 -15.54
N LYS A 84 2.31 0.63 -15.65
CA LYS A 84 2.07 -0.60 -16.42
C LYS A 84 1.13 -1.57 -15.70
N GLY A 85 1.10 -1.51 -14.38
CA GLY A 85 0.29 -2.37 -13.52
C GLY A 85 -1.15 -1.91 -13.34
N TRP A 86 -1.75 -1.25 -14.34
CA TRP A 86 -3.10 -0.69 -14.24
C TRP A 86 -4.15 -1.79 -13.94
N ARG A 87 -5.05 -1.51 -13.00
CA ARG A 87 -6.09 -2.46 -12.53
C ARG A 87 -7.51 -1.91 -12.59
N ASN A 88 -7.69 -0.62 -12.91
CA ASN A 88 -8.98 0.07 -12.73
C ASN A 88 -9.46 0.00 -11.27
N GLU A 89 -8.51 0.08 -10.35
CA GLU A 89 -8.72 0.00 -8.91
C GLU A 89 -8.16 1.27 -8.28
N ASP A 90 -9.02 2.06 -7.65
CA ASP A 90 -8.61 3.32 -7.04
C ASP A 90 -8.10 3.10 -5.61
N TYR A 91 -7.01 3.77 -5.26
CA TYR A 91 -6.59 4.03 -3.88
C TYR A 91 -6.99 5.44 -3.46
N GLY A 92 -7.38 5.58 -2.19
CA GLY A 92 -7.62 6.88 -1.59
C GLY A 92 -6.33 7.50 -1.07
N VAL A 93 -6.15 8.80 -1.35
CA VAL A 93 -5.14 9.63 -0.70
C VAL A 93 -5.78 10.29 0.51
N TYR A 94 -5.42 9.82 1.69
CA TYR A 94 -6.07 10.21 2.94
C TYR A 94 -5.18 11.05 3.87
N VAL A 95 -5.84 11.80 4.75
CA VAL A 95 -5.26 12.46 5.92
C VAL A 95 -6.08 12.14 7.17
N HIS A 96 -5.59 12.54 8.35
CA HIS A 96 -6.24 12.25 9.64
C HIS A 96 -6.57 10.77 9.80
N ASN A 97 -5.56 9.89 9.65
CA ASN A 97 -5.72 8.45 9.81
C ASN A 97 -6.89 7.84 9.00
N ARG A 98 -7.02 8.23 7.73
CA ARG A 98 -8.09 7.79 6.81
C ARG A 98 -9.48 8.41 7.02
N GLU A 99 -9.65 9.36 7.94
CA GLU A 99 -10.93 10.04 8.15
C GLU A 99 -11.31 11.02 7.04
N LYS A 100 -10.32 11.57 6.32
CA LYS A 100 -10.57 12.52 5.23
C LYS A 100 -9.82 12.11 3.97
N VAL A 101 -10.56 11.89 2.88
CA VAL A 101 -9.98 11.73 1.53
C VAL A 101 -9.73 13.09 0.89
N LEU A 102 -8.58 13.23 0.22
CA LEU A 102 -8.23 14.43 -0.55
C LEU A 102 -8.38 14.20 -2.05
N LEU A 103 -7.99 13.03 -2.56
CA LEU A 103 -8.25 12.60 -3.92
C LEU A 103 -8.17 11.07 -4.02
N LYS A 104 -8.62 10.52 -5.14
CA LYS A 104 -8.45 9.12 -5.52
C LYS A 104 -7.46 9.05 -6.68
N ILE A 105 -6.68 7.98 -6.71
CA ILE A 105 -5.79 7.68 -7.83
C ILE A 105 -5.89 6.22 -8.18
N GLU A 106 -5.57 5.89 -9.42
CA GLU A 106 -5.40 4.50 -9.79
C GLU A 106 -4.20 3.88 -9.05
N ARG A 107 -4.36 2.64 -8.56
CA ARG A 107 -3.41 1.89 -7.73
C ARG A 107 -1.98 1.92 -8.26
N SER A 108 -1.78 1.80 -9.56
CA SER A 108 -0.45 1.77 -10.21
C SER A 108 0.26 3.14 -10.18
N ALA A 109 -0.47 4.24 -10.05
CA ALA A 109 0.10 5.59 -9.91
C ALA A 109 0.65 5.88 -8.51
N SER A 110 0.39 5.02 -7.52
CA SER A 110 0.75 5.25 -6.12
C SER A 110 2.24 5.48 -5.88
N SER A 111 3.11 4.68 -6.49
CA SER A 111 4.57 4.81 -6.32
C SER A 111 5.13 6.02 -7.08
N LEU A 112 4.51 6.38 -8.21
CA LEU A 112 4.90 7.53 -9.02
C LEU A 112 4.63 8.83 -8.26
N LEU A 113 3.45 8.93 -7.65
CA LEU A 113 3.06 10.07 -6.81
C LEU A 113 3.57 9.96 -5.37
N GLY A 114 4.20 8.83 -5.04
CA GLY A 114 4.72 8.47 -3.72
C GLY A 114 3.73 8.63 -2.58
N ILE A 115 2.47 8.31 -2.85
CA ILE A 115 1.39 8.37 -1.85
C ILE A 115 1.42 7.12 -0.96
N THR A 116 0.93 7.28 0.26
CA THR A 116 0.84 6.14 1.20
C THR A 116 -0.21 5.15 0.75
N ARG A 117 0.21 3.90 0.56
CA ARG A 117 -0.68 2.76 0.34
C ARG A 117 -1.07 2.14 1.67
N TYR A 118 -2.27 1.61 1.73
CA TYR A 118 -2.76 0.87 2.89
C TYR A 118 -2.98 -0.58 2.48
N GLY A 119 -2.78 -1.49 3.41
CA GLY A 119 -3.03 -2.91 3.20
C GLY A 119 -3.37 -3.63 4.50
N VAL A 120 -3.80 -4.86 4.37
CA VAL A 120 -4.02 -5.79 5.47
C VAL A 120 -3.04 -6.95 5.37
N HIS A 121 -2.62 -7.45 6.52
CA HIS A 121 -1.79 -8.62 6.64
C HIS A 121 -2.37 -9.53 7.72
N VAL A 122 -2.82 -10.73 7.35
CA VAL A 122 -3.47 -11.65 8.28
C VAL A 122 -2.54 -12.83 8.60
N ASN A 123 -2.20 -12.96 9.89
CA ASN A 123 -1.52 -14.12 10.43
C ASN A 123 -2.55 -15.17 10.85
N GLY A 124 -2.49 -16.35 10.24
CA GLY A 124 -3.25 -17.50 10.68
C GLY A 124 -2.44 -18.32 11.67
N PHE A 125 -3.02 -18.63 12.81
CA PHE A 125 -2.38 -19.49 13.80
C PHE A 125 -3.39 -20.43 14.45
N PHE A 126 -2.91 -21.51 15.07
CA PHE A 126 -3.73 -22.31 15.97
C PHE A 126 -3.01 -22.50 17.31
N SER A 127 -3.79 -22.57 18.38
CA SER A 127 -3.29 -22.79 19.73
C SER A 127 -3.43 -24.27 20.10
N ASN A 128 -2.33 -25.03 20.14
CA ASN A 128 -2.36 -26.36 20.73
C ASN A 128 -2.20 -26.26 22.26
N ARG A 129 -3.29 -26.46 23.00
CA ARG A 129 -3.34 -26.36 24.48
C ARG A 129 -2.32 -27.26 25.20
N TYR A 130 -1.81 -28.30 24.53
CA TYR A 130 -0.92 -29.28 25.14
C TYR A 130 0.57 -28.94 25.03
N ASN A 131 1.00 -28.14 24.04
CA ASN A 131 2.44 -27.93 23.76
C ASN A 131 2.88 -26.45 23.71
N TYR A 132 1.99 -25.48 23.96
CA TYR A 132 2.29 -24.03 23.95
C TYR A 132 3.06 -23.51 22.71
N SER A 133 3.14 -24.29 21.63
CA SER A 133 3.83 -23.92 20.40
C SER A 133 2.83 -23.22 19.48
N ARG A 134 2.96 -21.91 19.31
CA ARG A 134 2.26 -21.17 18.25
C ARG A 134 2.95 -21.44 16.91
N LYS A 135 2.19 -21.96 15.95
CA LYS A 135 2.56 -21.98 14.54
C LYS A 135 1.76 -20.88 13.87
N SER A 136 2.46 -19.96 13.22
CA SER A 136 1.88 -18.74 12.65
C SER A 136 2.59 -18.47 11.34
N ASP A 137 1.82 -18.29 10.29
CA ASP A 137 2.32 -17.75 9.03
C ASP A 137 1.23 -16.87 8.42
N ARG A 138 1.59 -16.09 7.39
CA ARG A 138 0.64 -15.27 6.65
C ARG A 138 -0.32 -16.16 5.89
N ILE A 139 -1.62 -16.00 6.16
CA ILE A 139 -2.68 -16.73 5.43
C ILE A 139 -3.35 -15.87 4.36
N ALA A 140 -3.36 -14.55 4.55
CA ALA A 140 -3.95 -13.63 3.59
C ALA A 140 -3.29 -12.24 3.66
N ALA A 141 -3.26 -11.51 2.55
CA ALA A 141 -2.89 -10.10 2.53
C ALA A 141 -3.48 -9.37 1.31
N GLY A 142 -3.83 -8.11 1.46
CA GLY A 142 -4.40 -7.36 0.34
C GLY A 142 -4.28 -5.86 0.48
N GLY A 143 -4.36 -5.17 -0.65
CA GLY A 143 -4.34 -3.72 -0.70
C GLY A 143 -5.70 -3.13 -0.35
N LEU A 144 -5.72 -2.05 0.44
CA LEU A 144 -6.94 -1.33 0.79
C LEU A 144 -7.34 -0.40 -0.36
N THR A 145 -8.37 -0.80 -1.10
CA THR A 145 -8.99 0.04 -2.12
C THR A 145 -9.70 1.25 -1.51
N TYR A 146 -9.97 2.26 -2.33
CA TYR A 146 -10.71 3.43 -1.93
C TYR A 146 -12.10 3.04 -1.36
N GLY A 147 -12.42 3.56 -0.18
CA GLY A 147 -13.70 3.32 0.48
C GLY A 147 -13.83 1.99 1.24
N LEU A 148 -12.89 1.07 1.10
CA LEU A 148 -12.95 -0.22 1.79
C LEU A 148 -12.54 -0.07 3.27
N ASP A 149 -13.34 -0.63 4.18
CA ASP A 149 -12.98 -0.70 5.58
C ASP A 149 -11.82 -1.70 5.81
N VAL A 150 -11.03 -1.47 6.85
CA VAL A 150 -9.86 -2.31 7.16
C VAL A 150 -10.29 -3.73 7.52
N MET A 151 -11.32 -3.88 8.36
CA MET A 151 -11.83 -5.17 8.78
C MET A 151 -12.51 -5.88 7.61
N GLU A 152 -13.30 -5.17 6.81
CA GLU A 152 -13.94 -5.73 5.61
C GLU A 152 -12.91 -6.27 4.62
N CYS A 153 -11.82 -5.51 4.37
CA CYS A 153 -10.72 -6.00 3.53
C CYS A 153 -10.10 -7.26 4.11
N ALA A 154 -9.71 -7.27 5.38
CA ALA A 154 -9.08 -8.44 6.00
C ALA A 154 -9.97 -9.69 5.92
N ARG A 155 -11.30 -9.54 6.07
CA ARG A 155 -12.27 -10.64 5.89
C ARG A 155 -12.32 -11.14 4.45
N LYS A 156 -12.43 -10.22 3.49
CA LYS A 156 -12.44 -10.54 2.04
C LYS A 156 -11.17 -11.30 1.65
N GLU A 157 -9.99 -10.81 2.00
CA GLU A 157 -8.72 -11.46 1.63
C GLU A 157 -8.59 -12.85 2.27
N CYS A 158 -9.06 -13.05 3.52
CA CYS A 158 -9.10 -14.38 4.12
C CYS A 158 -10.01 -15.36 3.35
N GLN A 159 -11.12 -14.86 2.80
CA GLN A 159 -12.05 -15.67 2.00
C GLN A 159 -11.47 -16.00 0.63
N GLU A 160 -10.87 -15.02 -0.04
CA GLU A 160 -10.36 -15.17 -1.42
C GLU A 160 -9.04 -15.96 -1.45
N GLU A 161 -8.05 -15.58 -0.65
CA GLU A 161 -6.71 -16.18 -0.71
C GLU A 161 -6.63 -17.52 0.03
N ALA A 162 -7.44 -17.72 1.08
CA ALA A 162 -7.32 -18.89 1.96
C ALA A 162 -8.62 -19.69 2.15
N SER A 163 -9.73 -19.32 1.50
CA SER A 163 -11.04 -19.97 1.64
C SER A 163 -11.54 -20.05 3.09
N VAL A 164 -11.20 -19.07 3.93
CA VAL A 164 -11.66 -19.05 5.33
C VAL A 164 -13.17 -18.78 5.37
N PRO A 165 -13.98 -19.69 5.93
CA PRO A 165 -15.42 -19.50 5.96
C PRO A 165 -15.85 -18.42 6.95
N GLU A 166 -16.96 -17.75 6.66
CA GLU A 166 -17.49 -16.60 7.41
C GLU A 166 -17.59 -16.83 8.93
N HIS A 167 -18.00 -18.04 9.34
CA HIS A 167 -18.16 -18.40 10.76
C HIS A 167 -16.84 -18.44 11.54
N MET A 168 -15.69 -18.54 10.88
CA MET A 168 -14.36 -18.51 11.52
C MET A 168 -13.80 -17.09 11.66
N LEU A 169 -14.26 -16.15 10.83
CA LEU A 169 -13.75 -14.77 10.80
C LEU A 169 -14.19 -13.92 11.99
N GLY A 170 -15.07 -14.42 12.87
CA GLY A 170 -15.47 -13.72 14.09
C GLY A 170 -14.33 -13.53 15.10
N LYS A 171 -13.21 -14.25 14.93
CA LYS A 171 -12.00 -14.14 15.77
C LYS A 171 -10.93 -13.22 15.19
N LEU A 172 -11.16 -12.64 14.02
CA LEU A 172 -10.20 -11.78 13.34
C LEU A 172 -9.96 -10.52 14.18
N THR A 173 -8.72 -10.34 14.66
CA THR A 173 -8.38 -9.27 15.61
C THR A 173 -7.27 -8.40 15.05
N LEU A 174 -7.48 -7.08 15.00
CA LEU A 174 -6.41 -6.13 14.68
C LEU A 174 -5.41 -6.11 15.83
N VAL A 175 -4.17 -6.50 15.57
CA VAL A 175 -3.12 -6.63 16.60
C VAL A 175 -2.02 -5.59 16.48
N ASN A 176 -1.78 -5.05 15.28
CA ASN A 176 -0.73 -4.06 15.07
C ASN A 176 -0.95 -3.23 13.80
N GLN A 177 -0.15 -2.16 13.67
CA GLN A 177 0.02 -1.41 12.44
C GLN A 177 1.52 -1.23 12.16
N ILE A 178 1.96 -1.61 10.96
CA ILE A 178 3.37 -1.46 10.54
C ILE A 178 3.44 -0.44 9.42
N SER A 179 4.29 0.57 9.59
CA SER A 179 4.56 1.57 8.56
C SER A 179 6.00 1.44 8.06
N TYR A 180 6.20 1.42 6.75
CA TYR A 180 7.53 1.44 6.14
C TYR A 180 7.52 2.21 4.83
N ILE A 181 8.71 2.63 4.39
CA ILE A 181 8.92 3.28 3.10
C ILE A 181 10.08 2.57 2.44
N PHE A 182 9.90 2.19 1.18
CA PHE A 182 10.97 1.71 0.32
C PHE A 182 10.92 2.45 -1.02
N GLU A 183 11.95 2.27 -1.82
CA GLU A 183 12.04 2.85 -3.15
C GLU A 183 12.44 1.76 -4.15
N ASP A 184 11.81 1.79 -5.31
CA ASP A 184 12.21 0.97 -6.44
C ASP A 184 12.10 1.78 -7.75
N GLU A 185 12.30 1.12 -8.88
CA GLU A 185 12.25 1.76 -10.22
C GLU A 185 10.89 2.39 -10.59
N ARG A 186 9.84 2.12 -9.82
CA ARG A 186 8.49 2.70 -9.98
C ARG A 186 8.31 3.96 -9.13
N GLY A 187 9.25 4.28 -8.25
CA GLY A 187 9.23 5.45 -7.38
C GLY A 187 9.27 5.13 -5.90
N VAL A 188 8.78 6.07 -5.09
CA VAL A 188 8.76 5.96 -3.63
C VAL A 188 7.49 5.23 -3.22
N CYS A 189 7.61 4.22 -2.36
CA CYS A 189 6.49 3.38 -1.92
C CYS A 189 6.32 3.44 -0.40
N PRO A 190 5.64 4.48 0.15
CA PRO A 190 5.18 4.45 1.53
C PRO A 190 4.02 3.47 1.69
N GLN A 191 4.04 2.69 2.76
CA GLN A 191 3.05 1.64 3.01
C GLN A 191 2.71 1.56 4.50
N ILE A 192 1.43 1.37 4.79
CA ILE A 192 0.88 1.09 6.11
C ILE A 192 0.10 -0.22 6.04
N GLU A 193 0.56 -1.23 6.77
CA GLU A 193 -0.07 -2.54 6.87
C GLU A 193 -0.80 -2.68 8.22
N TYR A 194 -2.09 -3.01 8.16
CA TYR A 194 -2.89 -3.38 9.33
C TYR A 194 -2.73 -4.88 9.55
N CYS A 195 -2.09 -5.25 10.65
CA CYS A 195 -1.81 -6.65 10.96
C CYS A 195 -2.93 -7.24 11.80
N PHE A 196 -3.50 -8.34 11.32
CA PHE A 196 -4.54 -9.11 11.99
C PHE A 196 -4.01 -10.48 12.40
N ASP A 197 -4.54 -10.96 13.51
CA ASP A 197 -4.38 -12.34 13.94
C ASP A 197 -5.72 -13.06 13.80
N LEU A 198 -5.69 -14.28 13.24
CA LEU A 198 -6.83 -15.17 13.12
C LEU A 198 -6.50 -16.54 13.71
N GLU A 199 -7.18 -16.89 14.80
CA GLU A 199 -7.08 -18.24 15.36
C GLU A 199 -7.97 -19.22 14.56
N LEU A 200 -7.32 -20.18 13.90
CA LEU A 200 -7.95 -21.21 13.08
C LEU A 200 -8.00 -22.57 13.80
N PRO A 201 -8.97 -23.43 13.46
CA PRO A 201 -8.96 -24.83 13.90
C PRO A 201 -7.70 -25.58 13.40
N PRO A 202 -7.17 -26.53 14.17
CA PRO A 202 -5.97 -27.29 13.78
C PRO A 202 -6.19 -28.21 12.57
N ASP A 203 -7.44 -28.52 12.22
CA ASP A 203 -7.88 -29.31 11.08
C ASP A 203 -8.26 -28.44 9.87
N PHE A 204 -8.23 -27.12 9.98
CA PHE A 204 -8.45 -26.22 8.86
C PHE A 204 -7.27 -26.28 7.88
N ILE A 205 -7.58 -26.49 6.60
CA ILE A 205 -6.60 -26.52 5.51
C ILE A 205 -6.94 -25.35 4.57
N PRO A 206 -6.11 -24.30 4.49
CA PRO A 206 -6.35 -23.18 3.59
C PRO A 206 -6.23 -23.62 2.14
N VAL A 207 -7.08 -23.05 1.29
CA VAL A 207 -7.08 -23.28 -0.16
C VAL A 207 -7.21 -21.94 -0.87
N SER A 208 -6.37 -21.71 -1.87
CA SER A 208 -6.45 -20.53 -2.74
C SER A 208 -7.69 -20.62 -3.62
N SER A 209 -8.61 -19.66 -3.53
CA SER A 209 -9.86 -19.69 -4.30
C SER A 209 -9.78 -18.86 -5.58
N ASP A 210 -8.93 -17.83 -5.61
CA ASP A 210 -8.74 -16.91 -6.73
C ASP A 210 -7.47 -17.20 -7.56
N GLY A 211 -6.59 -18.06 -7.05
CA GLY A 211 -5.33 -18.42 -7.69
C GLY A 211 -4.18 -17.46 -7.41
N GLU A 212 -4.32 -16.51 -6.48
CA GLU A 212 -3.24 -15.59 -6.10
C GLU A 212 -2.16 -16.28 -5.24
N VAL A 213 -2.55 -17.26 -4.44
CA VAL A 213 -1.64 -18.09 -3.63
C VAL A 213 -1.34 -19.42 -4.32
N ASP A 214 -0.05 -19.72 -4.52
CA ASP A 214 0.43 -20.97 -5.14
C ASP A 214 0.29 -22.17 -4.19
N SER A 215 0.75 -22.04 -2.95
CA SER A 215 0.62 -23.08 -1.93
C SER A 215 0.73 -22.53 -0.51
N PHE A 216 0.17 -23.28 0.44
CA PHE A 216 0.27 -23.00 1.86
C PHE A 216 1.19 -24.01 2.55
N ARG A 217 2.04 -23.51 3.46
CA ARG A 217 2.85 -24.33 4.34
C ARG A 217 2.63 -23.92 5.78
N LEU A 218 2.31 -24.89 6.63
CA LEU A 218 2.32 -24.68 8.07
C LEU A 218 3.76 -24.66 8.58
N ALA A 219 4.19 -23.55 9.18
CA ALA A 219 5.52 -23.36 9.74
C ALA A 219 5.47 -22.94 11.22
N SER A 220 6.45 -23.40 12.00
CA SER A 220 6.75 -22.82 13.31
C SER A 220 7.39 -21.45 13.17
N ILE A 221 7.29 -20.61 14.20
CA ILE A 221 7.91 -19.27 14.20
C ILE A 221 9.41 -19.34 13.90
N SER A 222 10.11 -20.36 14.43
CA SER A 222 11.53 -20.57 14.15
C SER A 222 11.82 -20.88 12.68
N GLU A 223 10.96 -21.68 12.01
CA GLU A 223 11.08 -21.94 10.57
C GLU A 223 10.84 -20.67 9.75
N VAL A 224 9.81 -19.89 10.09
CA VAL A 224 9.49 -18.61 9.42
C VAL A 224 10.67 -17.65 9.55
N MET A 225 11.22 -17.47 10.75
CA MET A 225 12.40 -16.62 10.96
C MET A 225 13.60 -17.08 10.13
N CYS A 226 13.83 -18.40 10.03
CA CYS A 226 14.91 -18.94 9.20
C CYS A 226 14.72 -18.59 7.72
N ILE A 227 13.50 -18.74 7.19
CA ILE A 227 13.18 -18.39 5.79
C ILE A 227 13.39 -16.89 5.53
N CYS A 228 12.87 -16.03 6.42
CA CYS A 228 13.03 -14.57 6.29
C CYS A 228 14.50 -14.13 6.34
N VAL A 229 15.33 -14.76 7.19
CA VAL A 229 16.77 -14.45 7.29
C VAL A 229 17.54 -14.91 6.04
N VAL A 230 17.18 -16.06 5.46
CA VAL A 230 17.82 -16.55 4.23
C VAL A 230 17.51 -15.65 3.03
N LEU A 231 16.31 -15.06 2.94
CA LEU A 231 16.00 -14.06 1.92
C LEU A 231 16.76 -12.74 2.13
N SER A 232 17.06 -12.37 3.38
CA SER A 232 17.83 -11.16 3.71
C SER A 232 19.35 -11.32 3.53
N LEU A 233 19.86 -12.52 3.28
CA LEU A 233 21.29 -12.81 3.09
C LEU A 233 21.72 -12.99 1.62
N LYS A 234 20.79 -12.91 0.66
CA LYS A 234 21.15 -12.67 -0.75
C LYS A 234 21.41 -11.19 -0.97
N LYS A 235 22.51 -10.69 -0.40
CA LYS A 235 23.12 -9.43 -0.84
C LYS A 235 23.52 -9.58 -2.31
N VAL A 236 22.97 -8.71 -3.15
CA VAL A 236 23.60 -8.26 -4.40
C VAL A 236 24.96 -7.65 -4.07
#